data_AF-C6T7F5-F1
#
_entry.id   AF-C6T7F5-F1
#
_cell.length_a   1.000
_cell.length_b   1.000
_cell.length_c   1.000
_cell.angle_alpha   90.00
_cell.angle_beta   90.00
_cell.angle_gamma   90.00
#
_symmetry.space_group_name_H-M   'P 1'
#
loop_
_entity.id
_entity.type
_entity.pdbx_description
1 polymer ?
#
loop_
_entity_poly.entity_id
_entity_poly.type
_entity_poly.pdbx_seq_one_letter_code
_entity_poly.pdbx_strand_id
1 'polypeptide(L)' 'MVMDSWNDVALVSSEMEKFLCELLLDSSQPISERFRAFFSLRNLKGASTRNALILGWSLPPFTTLT' A
#
# COMPACT_ATOMS: atom_id res chain seq x y z
N MET A 1 -27.79 17.99 10.69
CA MET A 1 -26.53 17.43 11.21
C MET A 1 -26.29 16.09 10.53
N VAL A 2 -25.82 16.11 9.28
CA VAL A 2 -25.41 14.89 8.54
C VAL A 2 -24.31 15.31 7.56
N MET A 3 -23.08 15.42 8.06
CA MET A 3 -21.88 15.67 7.27
C MET A 3 -20.76 14.77 7.83
N ASP A 4 -20.96 13.45 7.82
CA ASP A 4 -19.88 12.50 8.19
C ASP A 4 -19.77 11.27 7.27
N SER A 5 -20.83 10.90 6.53
CA SER A 5 -20.81 9.69 5.70
C SER A 5 -19.78 9.67 4.57
N TRP A 6 -19.26 10.82 4.14
CA TRP A 6 -18.22 10.90 3.10
C TRP A 6 -16.81 10.88 3.68
N ASN A 7 -16.66 11.33 4.93
CA ASN A 7 -15.36 11.39 5.59
C ASN A 7 -14.92 10.00 6.06
N ASP A 8 -15.85 9.18 6.53
CA ASP A 8 -15.59 7.78 6.92
C ASP A 8 -15.07 6.93 5.75
N VAL A 9 -15.67 7.05 4.57
CA VAL A 9 -15.25 6.28 3.38
C VAL A 9 -13.87 6.71 2.90
N ALA A 10 -13.59 8.01 2.94
CA ALA A 10 -12.28 8.56 2.61
C ALA A 10 -11.19 8.12 3.61
N LEU A 11 -11.50 8.14 4.92
CA LEU A 11 -10.60 7.68 5.98
C LEU A 11 -10.28 6.20 5.84
N VAL A 12 -11.30 5.36 5.63
CA VAL A 12 -11.15 3.91 5.44
C VAL A 12 -10.28 3.59 4.22
N SER A 13 -10.41 4.36 3.13
CA SER A 13 -9.55 4.18 1.95
C SER A 13 -8.08 4.53 2.24
N SER A 14 -7.84 5.57 3.04
CA SER A 14 -6.50 6.03 3.41
C SER A 14 -5.78 5.05 4.36
N GLU A 15 -6.51 4.48 5.30
CA GLU A 15 -5.97 3.49 6.25
C GLU A 15 -5.68 2.15 5.56
N MET A 16 -6.56 1.69 4.67
CA MET A 16 -6.28 0.52 3.81
C MET A 16 -5.10 0.76 2.87
N GLU A 17 -4.97 1.95 2.28
CA GLU A 17 -3.85 2.29 1.40
C GLU A 17 -2.51 2.20 2.15
N LYS A 18 -2.45 2.73 3.38
CA LYS A 18 -1.26 2.61 4.25
C LYS A 18 -0.90 1.16 4.57
N PHE A 19 -1.89 0.36 4.99
CA PHE A 19 -1.66 -1.06 5.30
C PHE A 19 -1.09 -1.83 4.10
N LEU A 20 -1.64 -1.61 2.90
CA LEU A 20 -1.15 -2.26 1.69
C LEU A 20 0.26 -1.77 1.31
N CYS A 21 0.59 -0.51 1.57
CA CYS A 21 1.94 0.02 1.36
C CYS A 21 2.96 -0.64 2.31
N GLU A 22 2.63 -0.76 3.60
CA GLU A 22 3.47 -1.44 4.59
C GLU A 22 3.67 -2.91 4.20
N LEU A 23 2.60 -3.60 3.80
CA LEU A 23 2.66 -4.99 3.35
C LEU A 23 3.52 -5.17 2.08
N LEU A 24 3.50 -4.20 1.17
CA LEU A 24 4.34 -4.21 -0.03
C LEU A 24 5.83 -4.02 0.29
N LEU A 25 6.14 -3.14 1.25
CA LEU A 25 7.51 -2.85 1.70
C LEU A 25 8.07 -3.95 2.62
N ASP A 26 7.21 -4.82 3.15
CA ASP A 26 7.60 -5.93 4.01
C ASP A 26 8.28 -7.05 3.20
N SER A 27 9.61 -7.11 3.32
CA SER A 27 10.43 -8.16 2.71
C SER A 27 10.30 -9.51 3.40
N SER A 28 9.77 -9.57 4.63
CA SER A 28 9.57 -10.82 5.38
C SER A 28 8.36 -11.63 4.88
N GLN A 29 7.41 -10.95 4.25
CA GLN A 29 6.19 -11.57 3.71
C GLN A 29 6.49 -12.35 2.42
N PRO A 30 5.68 -13.36 2.07
CA PRO A 30 5.85 -14.08 0.82
C PRO A 30 5.55 -13.17 -0.37
N ILE A 31 6.21 -13.44 -1.50
CA ILE A 31 6.10 -12.63 -2.73
C ILE A 31 4.65 -12.48 -3.22
N SER A 32 3.81 -13.50 -2.98
CA SER A 32 2.38 -13.50 -3.33
C SER A 32 1.56 -12.48 -2.54
N GLU A 33 1.85 -12.29 -1.24
CA GLU A 33 1.22 -11.27 -0.39
C GLU A 33 1.56 -9.87 -0.89
N ARG A 34 2.85 -9.62 -1.21
CA ARG A 34 3.30 -8.35 -1.78
C ARG A 34 2.63 -8.03 -3.12
N PHE A 35 2.54 -9.01 -4.02
CA PHE A 35 1.85 -8.82 -5.29
C PHE A 35 0.34 -8.61 -5.13
N ARG A 36 -0.29 -9.29 -4.17
CA ARG A 36 -1.70 -9.04 -3.83
C ARG A 36 -1.88 -7.60 -3.34
N ALA A 37 -0.98 -7.12 -2.47
CA ALA A 37 -0.99 -5.74 -1.99
C ALA A 37 -0.82 -4.74 -3.14
N PHE A 38 0.12 -5.00 -4.04
CA PHE A 38 0.38 -4.20 -5.25
C PHE A 38 -0.84 -4.10 -6.17
N PHE A 39 -1.53 -5.22 -6.42
CA PHE A 39 -2.74 -5.24 -7.25
C PHE A 39 -3.92 -4.52 -6.58
N SER A 40 -4.09 -4.68 -5.27
CA SER A 40 -5.10 -3.95 -4.49
C SER A 40 -4.83 -2.44 -4.50
N LEU A 41 -3.57 -2.05 -4.31
CA LEU A 41 -3.10 -0.67 -4.41
C LEU A 41 -3.38 -0.08 -5.79
N ARG A 42 -3.11 -0.81 -6.88
CA ARG A 42 -3.43 -0.34 -8.24
C ARG A 42 -4.92 -0.09 -8.46
N ASN A 43 -5.80 -0.86 -7.81
CA ASN A 43 -7.24 -0.65 -7.87
C ASN A 43 -7.69 0.61 -7.10
N LEU A 44 -6.94 1.01 -6.08
CA LEU A 44 -7.15 2.24 -5.33
C LEU A 44 -6.42 3.39 -6.05
N LYS A 45 -7.17 4.21 -6.80
CA LYS A 45 -6.64 5.37 -7.55
C LYS A 45 -6.24 6.53 -6.61
N GLY A 46 -5.23 6.30 -5.75
CA GLY A 46 -4.66 7.26 -4.80
C GLY A 46 -3.27 7.76 -5.19
N ALA A 47 -2.89 8.96 -4.75
CA ALA A 47 -1.56 9.53 -5.03
C ALA A 47 -0.45 8.79 -4.27
N SER A 48 -0.71 8.27 -3.08
CA SER A 48 0.28 7.54 -2.28
C SER A 48 0.52 6.13 -2.82
N THR A 49 -0.46 5.52 -3.51
CA THR A 49 -0.27 4.33 -4.36
C THR A 49 0.91 4.52 -5.32
N ARG A 50 0.96 5.63 -6.07
CA ARG A 50 2.04 5.89 -7.04
C ARG A 50 3.41 5.90 -6.35
N ASN A 51 3.52 6.56 -5.20
CA ASN A 51 4.77 6.66 -4.46
C ASN A 51 5.21 5.29 -3.91
N ALA A 52 4.27 4.50 -3.37
CA ALA A 52 4.57 3.15 -2.89
C ALA A 52 5.02 2.21 -4.02
N LEU A 53 4.44 2.32 -5.21
CA LEU A 53 4.88 1.57 -6.40
C LEU A 53 6.31 1.95 -6.83
N ILE A 54 6.65 3.25 -6.80
CA ILE A 54 8.00 3.74 -7.12
C ILE A 54 9.01 3.24 -6.08
N LEU A 55 8.67 3.30 -4.78
CA LEU A 55 9.52 2.85 -3.69
C LEU A 55 9.72 1.34 -3.70
N GLY A 56 8.65 0.56 -3.86
CA GLY A 56 8.71 -0.90 -3.93
C GLY A 56 9.52 -1.41 -5.13
N TRP A 57 9.54 -0.67 -6.24
CA TRP A 57 10.40 -0.98 -7.39
C TRP A 57 11.85 -0.53 -7.21
N SER A 58 12.08 0.53 -6.42
CA SER A 58 13.41 1.05 -6.13
C SER A 58 14.13 0.28 -5.01
N LEU A 59 13.44 -0.57 -4.25
CA LEU A 59 14.07 -1.42 -3.24
C LEU A 59 14.81 -2.57 -3.93
N PRO A 60 16.15 -2.66 -3.79
CA PRO A 60 16.90 -3.77 -4.35
C PRO A 60 16.49 -5.08 -3.65
N PRO A 61 16.21 -6.17 -4.39
CA PRO A 61 15.74 -7.45 -3.83
C PRO A 61 16.76 -8.18 -2.94
N PHE A 62 17.95 -7.61 -2.68
CA PHE A 62 19.07 -8.27 -2.02
C PHE A 62 19.82 -7.38 -1.01
N THR A 63 19.12 -6.72 -0.07
CA THR A 63 19.81 -6.32 1.17
C THR A 63 19.64 -7.43 2.21
N THR A 64 20.37 -8.52 1.97
CA THR A 64 20.68 -9.52 2.99
C THR A 64 21.48 -8.88 4.12
N LEU A 65 20.96 -9.02 5.35
CA LEU A 65 21.69 -9.26 6.61
C LEU A 65 23.11 -8.66 6.70
N THR A 66 23.25 -7.57 7.47
CA THR A 66 24.43 -7.32 8.31
C THR A 66 23.97 -6.93 9.70
#